data_AF-A0A822YVH6-F1
#
_entry.id   AF-A0A822YVH6-F1
#
_cell.length_a   1.000
_cell.length_b   1.000
_cell.length_c   1.000
_cell.angle_alpha   90.00
_cell.angle_beta   90.00
_cell.angle_gamma   90.00
#
_symmetry.space_group_name_H-M   'P 1'
#
loop_
_entity.id
_entity.type
_entity.pdbx_description
1 polymer ?
#
loop_
_entity_poly.entity_id
_entity_poly.type
_entity_poly.pdbx_seq_one_letter_code
_entity_poly.pdbx_strand_id
1 'polypeptide(L)'
;MSSAFPAMKILQPLSTTRSPEKPLFDLLKSPSSFLGSASKLRFNAQKPSPSSSYSSSCHRPSTIVAVSDVVKEKKTLKSNSSLSNLLITKEEGLELYEDMVLGRAFEDMCAQMYYRGKMFGFVHLYNGQEAVSTGFIKLLKQEDYVCSTYRDHVHALSKGVPARAVMSELFGKTTGCCRGQGGSMHMFSKEHNLLGGFAFIGEGIPVATGAAFTSKYRREVLKEAGCDSVTLAFFGDGTCNNGQFFECLNMAALWKLPIVFVVENNLWAIGMSHLRATSDPEIWKKGPAFGMPGVHVDGMDVLKVREVAKEAIARARRGEGPTLVECETYRFRGHSLADPDELRDPGELLNFVILVYFVFPFL
;
A
#
# COMPACT_ATOMS: atom_id res chain seq x y z
N MET A 1 -13.18 2.09 -50.90
CA MET A 1 -11.94 1.64 -51.57
C MET A 1 -10.82 1.73 -50.55
N SER A 2 -10.38 0.59 -50.02
CA SER A 2 -9.36 0.47 -48.99
C SER A 2 -8.23 -0.36 -49.59
N SER A 3 -7.05 0.23 -49.76
CA SER A 3 -5.87 -0.42 -50.32
C SER A 3 -5.01 -1.00 -49.20
N ALA A 4 -4.90 -2.33 -49.22
CA ALA A 4 -4.02 -3.14 -48.38
C ALA A 4 -2.54 -2.96 -48.76
N PHE A 5 -1.65 -2.98 -47.76
CA PHE A 5 -0.21 -3.22 -47.95
C PHE A 5 0.14 -4.59 -47.34
N PRO A 6 0.89 -5.46 -48.05
CA PRO A 6 1.21 -6.80 -47.56
C PRO A 6 2.53 -6.86 -46.78
N ALA A 7 2.61 -7.84 -45.88
CA ALA A 7 3.77 -8.20 -45.08
C ALA A 7 4.92 -8.82 -45.91
N MET A 8 6.16 -8.60 -45.48
CA MET A 8 7.37 -9.18 -46.07
C MET A 8 8.04 -10.16 -45.09
N LYS A 9 8.33 -11.38 -45.57
CA LYS A 9 9.03 -12.47 -44.86
C LYS A 9 10.54 -12.41 -45.11
N ILE A 10 11.30 -12.52 -44.01
CA ILE A 10 12.51 -13.32 -43.70
C ILE A 10 13.50 -13.65 -44.84
N LEU A 11 14.78 -13.31 -44.61
CA LEU A 11 15.95 -14.09 -45.07
C LEU A 11 17.02 -14.15 -43.96
N GLN A 12 17.43 -15.38 -43.59
CA GLN A 12 18.68 -15.69 -42.88
C GLN A 12 19.84 -15.79 -43.88
N PRO A 13 21.10 -15.76 -43.39
CA PRO A 13 22.10 -16.66 -43.93
C PRO A 13 22.72 -17.58 -42.87
N LEU A 14 23.03 -18.79 -43.36
CA LEU A 14 23.60 -19.95 -42.69
C LEU A 14 25.06 -19.79 -42.25
N SER A 15 25.39 -20.66 -41.30
CA SER A 15 26.69 -21.03 -40.71
C SER A 15 27.78 -21.51 -41.69
N THR A 16 29.05 -21.34 -41.28
CA THR A 16 30.12 -22.33 -41.56
C THR A 16 31.03 -22.54 -40.34
N THR A 17 31.39 -23.81 -40.14
CA THR A 17 32.05 -24.49 -39.02
C THR A 17 33.58 -24.49 -39.09
N ARG A 18 34.29 -24.43 -37.94
CA ARG A 18 35.34 -25.40 -37.52
C ARG A 18 35.97 -25.07 -36.15
N SER A 19 36.14 -26.11 -35.33
CA SER A 19 36.81 -26.24 -34.02
C SER A 19 38.27 -26.74 -34.18
N PRO A 20 39.02 -27.18 -33.13
CA PRO A 20 39.36 -26.58 -31.82
C PRO A 20 40.87 -26.73 -31.45
N GLU A 21 41.55 -25.80 -30.75
CA GLU A 21 42.78 -26.11 -29.98
C GLU A 21 42.98 -25.17 -28.76
N LYS A 22 43.46 -25.74 -27.63
CA LYS A 22 43.98 -25.09 -26.40
C LYS A 22 45.52 -25.30 -26.34
N PRO A 23 46.25 -24.88 -25.29
CA PRO A 23 46.56 -23.54 -24.79
C PRO A 23 48.10 -23.31 -24.68
N LEU A 24 48.60 -22.07 -24.54
CA LEU A 24 49.87 -21.81 -23.84
C LEU A 24 50.03 -20.34 -23.41
N PHE A 25 50.92 -20.15 -22.43
CA PHE A 25 51.09 -19.09 -21.45
C PHE A 25 51.71 -17.75 -21.90
N ASP A 26 51.50 -16.76 -21.02
CA ASP A 26 52.30 -15.57 -20.66
C ASP A 26 52.35 -14.35 -21.60
N LEU A 27 51.88 -13.19 -21.09
CA LEU A 27 52.76 -12.07 -20.73
C LEU A 27 52.07 -10.96 -19.90
N LEU A 28 52.79 -10.55 -18.84
CA LEU A 28 52.88 -9.23 -18.21
C LEU A 28 51.92 -8.78 -17.09
N LYS A 29 52.51 -8.85 -15.88
CA LYS A 29 52.20 -8.15 -14.64
C LYS A 29 52.64 -6.67 -14.70
N SER A 30 51.82 -5.74 -14.20
CA SER A 30 52.10 -4.88 -13.03
C SER A 30 51.12 -3.67 -12.97
N PRO A 31 50.73 -3.19 -11.76
CA PRO A 31 49.84 -2.04 -11.59
C PRO A 31 50.60 -0.75 -11.21
N SER A 32 50.08 0.40 -11.64
CA SER A 32 50.55 1.73 -11.25
C SER A 32 49.79 2.28 -10.03
N SER A 33 50.55 2.81 -9.08
CA SER A 33 50.15 3.51 -7.84
C SER A 33 50.02 5.03 -8.02
N PHE A 34 49.15 5.68 -7.25
CA PHE A 34 49.37 7.06 -6.77
C PHE A 34 48.71 7.32 -5.39
N LEU A 35 49.49 7.97 -4.50
CA LEU A 35 49.31 8.27 -3.06
C LEU A 35 48.36 9.49 -2.82
N GLY A 36 47.88 9.88 -1.64
CA GLY A 36 48.08 9.65 -0.20
C GLY A 36 46.88 10.31 0.55
N SER A 37 46.68 10.39 1.86
CA SER A 37 47.52 10.46 3.06
C SER A 37 46.64 10.09 4.26
N ALA A 38 47.12 9.24 5.17
CA ALA A 38 46.44 8.92 6.43
C ALA A 38 47.32 9.38 7.61
N SER A 39 46.84 10.37 8.37
CA SER A 39 47.48 10.81 9.61
C SER A 39 47.00 9.96 10.80
N LYS A 40 47.99 9.34 11.46
CA LYS A 40 47.91 8.64 12.74
C LYS A 40 47.22 9.46 13.83
N LEU A 41 46.39 8.81 14.65
CA LEU A 41 46.18 9.19 16.05
C LEU A 41 46.07 7.94 16.93
N ARG A 42 46.85 7.98 18.01
CA ARG A 42 47.17 6.87 18.94
C ARG A 42 45.97 6.54 19.84
N PHE A 43 45.76 5.25 20.09
CA PHE A 43 44.94 4.77 21.20
C PHE A 43 45.70 4.94 22.51
N ASN A 44 45.10 5.64 23.47
CA ASN A 44 45.50 5.59 24.87
C ASN A 44 44.26 5.25 25.70
N ALA A 45 44.31 4.14 26.41
CA ALA A 45 43.24 3.64 27.26
C ALA A 45 43.30 4.31 28.64
N GLN A 46 42.23 5.00 29.02
CA GLN A 46 41.97 5.40 30.41
C GLN A 46 40.48 5.21 30.73
N LYS A 47 40.21 4.47 31.82
CA LYS A 47 38.90 4.30 32.45
C LYS A 47 38.39 5.64 33.02
N PRO A 48 37.07 5.87 33.09
CA PRO A 48 36.53 6.85 34.02
C PRO A 48 35.64 6.20 35.11
N SER A 49 35.83 6.70 36.34
CA SER A 49 34.96 6.60 37.51
C SER A 49 33.88 7.71 37.49
N PRO A 50 32.84 7.65 38.36
CA PRO A 50 31.62 8.45 38.18
C PRO A 50 31.64 9.76 38.98
N SER A 51 31.09 10.85 38.42
CA SER A 51 30.25 11.84 39.13
C SER A 51 29.94 13.12 38.32
N SER A 52 28.74 13.64 38.61
CA SER A 52 28.24 15.03 38.49
C SER A 52 27.79 15.60 37.13
N SER A 53 26.46 15.56 36.96
CA SER A 53 25.55 16.69 36.70
C SER A 53 26.09 17.96 36.03
N TYR A 54 25.57 18.28 34.84
CA TYR A 54 25.07 19.62 34.49
C TYR A 54 23.97 19.52 33.44
N SER A 55 22.84 20.19 33.70
CA SER A 55 21.65 20.25 32.85
C SER A 55 21.79 21.30 31.76
N SER A 56 21.25 21.04 30.57
CA SER A 56 20.65 22.10 29.75
C SER A 56 19.48 21.55 28.95
N SER A 57 18.35 22.22 29.09
CA SER A 57 17.03 21.87 28.61
C SER A 57 16.77 22.41 27.21
N CYS A 58 16.22 21.58 26.31
CA CYS A 58 15.24 22.02 25.31
C CYS A 58 14.26 20.87 25.03
N HIS A 59 13.18 20.81 25.82
CA HIS A 59 12.07 19.90 25.58
C HIS A 59 11.04 20.54 24.63
N ARG A 60 10.75 19.86 23.52
CA ARG A 60 9.37 19.74 23.03
C ARG A 60 8.98 18.27 23.20
N PRO A 61 8.04 17.91 24.09
CA PRO A 61 7.57 16.54 24.14
C PRO A 61 6.59 16.33 22.97
N SER A 62 7.01 15.55 21.97
CA SER A 62 6.07 14.86 21.09
C SER A 62 5.41 13.76 21.92
N THR A 63 4.14 13.94 22.29
CA THR A 63 3.35 12.90 22.92
C THR A 63 3.15 11.76 21.91
N ILE A 64 4.01 10.75 21.99
CA ILE A 64 3.79 9.45 21.36
C ILE A 64 2.76 8.74 22.24
N VAL A 65 1.52 8.63 21.76
CA VAL A 65 0.51 7.79 22.41
C VAL A 65 0.51 6.45 21.70
N ALA A 66 1.12 5.45 22.32
CA ALA A 66 0.85 4.06 21.99
C ALA A 66 -0.60 3.74 22.39
N VAL A 67 -1.36 3.08 21.52
CA VAL A 67 -2.79 2.74 21.70
C VAL A 67 -2.95 1.58 22.71
N SER A 68 -2.45 1.77 23.94
CA SER A 68 -2.58 0.77 25.01
C SER A 68 -2.84 1.34 26.40
N ASP A 69 -2.80 2.66 26.61
CA ASP A 69 -2.92 3.26 27.95
C ASP A 69 -4.29 3.92 28.25
N VAL A 70 -5.31 3.74 27.40
CA VAL A 70 -6.65 4.34 27.63
C VAL A 70 -7.61 3.43 28.42
N VAL A 71 -7.22 2.20 28.75
CA VAL A 71 -8.15 1.21 29.36
C VAL A 71 -7.70 0.71 30.73
N LYS A 72 -7.42 1.62 31.68
CA LYS A 72 -7.41 1.27 33.11
C LYS A 72 -7.82 2.45 33.97
N GLU A 73 -9.11 2.80 33.95
CA GLU A 73 -9.81 3.29 35.15
C GLU A 73 -11.32 3.45 34.91
N LYS A 74 -12.09 2.41 35.23
CA LYS A 74 -13.42 2.58 35.84
C LYS A 74 -13.89 1.26 36.45
N LYS A 75 -13.83 1.19 37.77
CA LYS A 75 -14.37 0.08 38.56
C LYS A 75 -15.84 0.34 38.88
N THR A 76 -16.65 -0.69 38.62
CA THR A 76 -17.90 -1.08 39.31
C THR A 76 -19.05 -0.07 39.38
N LEU A 77 -20.12 -0.36 38.64
CA LEU A 77 -21.53 -0.19 39.04
C LEU A 77 -22.41 -1.17 38.23
N LYS A 78 -23.58 -1.48 38.78
CA LYS A 78 -24.36 -2.73 38.65
C LYS A 78 -24.97 -3.05 37.27
N SER A 79 -25.25 -4.34 37.12
CA SER A 79 -25.86 -5.08 36.01
C SER A 79 -27.09 -4.44 35.35
N ASN A 80 -26.95 -4.09 34.07
CA ASN A 80 -27.88 -4.36 32.96
C ASN A 80 -27.38 -3.65 31.68
N SER A 81 -26.36 -4.17 30.97
CA SER A 81 -26.06 -3.72 29.59
C SER A 81 -25.17 -4.70 28.80
N SER A 82 -25.69 -5.87 28.47
CA SER A 82 -24.99 -6.84 27.59
C SER A 82 -24.75 -6.32 26.16
N LEU A 83 -25.26 -5.15 25.79
CA LEU A 83 -25.17 -4.55 24.44
C LEU A 83 -24.31 -3.28 24.37
N SER A 84 -23.82 -2.73 25.49
CA SER A 84 -23.15 -1.41 25.49
C SER A 84 -21.63 -1.44 25.27
N ASN A 85 -21.04 -2.62 25.04
CA ASN A 85 -19.58 -2.79 24.89
C ASN A 85 -19.17 -3.25 23.48
N LEU A 86 -20.06 -3.18 22.48
CA LEU A 86 -19.71 -3.54 21.11
C LEU A 86 -18.94 -2.40 20.45
N LEU A 87 -17.82 -2.74 19.78
CA LEU A 87 -16.96 -1.77 19.07
C LEU A 87 -17.65 -1.14 17.85
N ILE A 88 -18.62 -1.85 17.28
CA ILE A 88 -19.42 -1.45 16.12
C ILE A 88 -20.86 -1.93 16.28
N THR A 89 -21.79 -1.32 15.53
CA THR A 89 -23.17 -1.84 15.47
C THR A 89 -23.26 -3.13 14.65
N LYS A 90 -24.39 -3.83 14.76
CA LYS A 90 -24.65 -5.03 13.95
C LYS A 90 -24.67 -4.69 12.45
N GLU A 91 -25.26 -3.57 12.08
CA GLU A 91 -25.39 -3.10 10.71
C GLU A 91 -24.02 -2.76 10.12
N GLU A 92 -23.17 -2.07 10.89
CA GLU A 92 -21.77 -1.86 10.51
C GLU A 92 -21.03 -3.20 10.35
N GLY A 93 -21.24 -4.14 11.28
CA GLY A 93 -20.61 -5.46 11.20
C GLY A 93 -20.98 -6.25 9.95
N LEU A 94 -22.27 -6.22 9.57
CA LEU A 94 -22.76 -6.85 8.35
C LEU A 94 -22.18 -6.17 7.10
N GLU A 95 -22.13 -4.84 7.06
CA GLU A 95 -21.56 -4.11 5.94
C GLU A 95 -20.08 -4.46 5.72
N LEU A 96 -19.28 -4.50 6.80
CA LEU A 96 -17.86 -4.85 6.71
C LEU A 96 -17.67 -6.30 6.25
N TYR A 97 -18.49 -7.22 6.79
CA TYR A 97 -18.42 -8.62 6.41
C TYR A 97 -18.80 -8.85 4.95
N GLU A 98 -19.91 -8.25 4.49
CA GLU A 98 -20.37 -8.36 3.11
C GLU A 98 -19.34 -7.81 2.12
N ASP A 99 -18.71 -6.67 2.43
CA ASP A 99 -17.68 -6.06 1.58
C ASP A 99 -16.43 -6.96 1.47
N MET A 100 -15.92 -7.49 2.58
CA MET A 100 -14.77 -8.39 2.58
C MET A 100 -15.07 -9.72 1.86
N VAL A 101 -16.24 -10.31 2.09
CA VAL A 101 -16.65 -11.56 1.44
C VAL A 101 -16.86 -11.35 -0.06
N LEU A 102 -17.45 -10.22 -0.47
CA LEU A 102 -17.59 -9.85 -1.87
C LEU A 102 -16.20 -9.74 -2.51
N GLY A 103 -15.27 -9.02 -1.89
CA GLY A 103 -13.90 -8.88 -2.36
C GLY A 103 -13.21 -10.23 -2.55
N ARG A 104 -13.24 -11.09 -1.51
CA ARG A 104 -12.65 -12.44 -1.56
C ARG A 104 -13.26 -13.31 -2.68
N ALA A 105 -14.58 -13.38 -2.74
CA ALA A 105 -15.28 -14.20 -3.71
C ALA A 105 -15.08 -13.70 -5.15
N PHE A 106 -15.00 -12.37 -5.33
CA PHE A 106 -14.70 -11.75 -6.62
C PHE A 106 -13.30 -12.12 -7.09
N GLU A 107 -12.29 -11.98 -6.24
CA GLU A 107 -10.89 -12.31 -6.55
C GLU A 107 -10.69 -13.80 -6.86
N ASP A 108 -11.34 -14.69 -6.10
CA ASP A 108 -11.30 -16.13 -6.39
C ASP A 108 -11.99 -16.47 -7.73
N MET A 109 -13.04 -15.75 -8.10
CA MET A 109 -13.66 -15.87 -9.41
C MET A 109 -12.72 -15.33 -10.52
N CYS A 110 -12.02 -14.21 -10.28
CA CYS A 110 -11.00 -13.71 -11.21
C CYS A 110 -9.92 -14.75 -11.48
N ALA A 111 -9.41 -15.40 -10.43
CA ALA A 111 -8.46 -16.50 -10.55
C ALA A 111 -8.99 -17.62 -11.46
N GLN A 112 -10.22 -18.08 -11.22
CA GLN A 112 -10.85 -19.12 -12.03
C GLN A 112 -11.01 -18.72 -13.49
N MET A 113 -11.41 -17.47 -13.76
CA MET A 113 -11.62 -16.98 -15.12
C MET A 113 -10.29 -16.77 -15.87
N TYR A 114 -9.25 -16.35 -15.18
CA TYR A 114 -7.90 -16.26 -15.73
C TYR A 114 -7.38 -17.64 -16.15
N TYR A 115 -7.48 -18.66 -15.29
CA TYR A 115 -7.07 -20.03 -15.64
C TYR A 115 -7.90 -20.66 -16.77
N ARG A 116 -9.12 -20.17 -17.01
CA ARG A 116 -9.96 -20.53 -18.16
C ARG A 116 -9.66 -19.71 -19.43
N GLY A 117 -8.64 -18.85 -19.41
CA GLY A 117 -8.26 -18.00 -20.54
C GLY A 117 -9.31 -16.96 -20.91
N LYS A 118 -10.12 -16.49 -19.94
CA LYS A 118 -11.18 -15.49 -20.16
C LYS A 118 -10.76 -14.06 -19.82
N MET A 119 -9.67 -13.90 -19.07
CA MET A 119 -9.08 -12.61 -18.73
C MET A 119 -7.74 -12.46 -19.45
N PHE A 120 -7.45 -11.25 -19.92
CA PHE A 120 -6.25 -10.95 -20.71
C PHE A 120 -5.34 -9.97 -19.95
N GLY A 121 -4.03 -10.10 -20.17
CA GLY A 121 -3.02 -9.29 -19.48
C GLY A 121 -2.66 -9.80 -18.09
N PHE A 122 -1.89 -9.00 -17.35
CA PHE A 122 -1.45 -9.35 -16.00
C PHE A 122 -2.58 -9.13 -14.99
N VAL A 123 -2.94 -10.18 -14.25
CA VAL A 123 -3.95 -10.13 -13.20
C VAL A 123 -3.29 -10.19 -11.83
N HIS A 124 -3.53 -9.16 -11.02
CA HIS A 124 -2.97 -9.01 -9.68
C HIS A 124 -4.10 -9.03 -8.65
N LEU A 125 -4.23 -10.15 -7.95
CA LEU A 125 -5.33 -10.35 -7.02
C LEU A 125 -5.09 -9.69 -5.67
N TYR A 126 -6.14 -9.22 -5.01
CA TYR A 126 -6.07 -8.55 -3.71
C TYR A 126 -6.23 -9.50 -2.49
N ASN A 127 -6.32 -10.82 -2.72
CA ASN A 127 -6.57 -11.81 -1.66
C ASN A 127 -5.65 -11.65 -0.42
N GLY A 128 -6.27 -11.50 0.74
CA GLY A 128 -5.62 -11.39 2.05
C GLY A 128 -5.53 -9.97 2.60
N GLN A 129 -5.88 -8.96 1.79
CA GLN A 129 -5.79 -7.55 2.16
C GLN A 129 -7.19 -6.91 2.35
N GLU A 130 -8.27 -7.70 2.28
CA GLU A 130 -9.65 -7.18 2.23
C GLU A 130 -10.01 -6.28 3.42
N ALA A 131 -9.54 -6.63 4.62
CA ALA A 131 -9.76 -5.84 5.83
C ALA A 131 -9.21 -4.41 5.73
N VAL A 132 -8.11 -4.20 4.98
CA VAL A 132 -7.52 -2.88 4.74
C VAL A 132 -8.44 -2.03 3.87
N SER A 133 -8.80 -2.51 2.67
CA SER A 133 -9.75 -1.82 1.77
C SER A 133 -11.06 -1.50 2.49
N THR A 134 -11.69 -2.52 3.09
CA THR A 134 -13.00 -2.39 3.75
C THR A 134 -12.94 -1.43 4.94
N GLY A 135 -11.94 -1.55 5.81
CA GLY A 135 -11.83 -0.74 7.02
C GLY A 135 -11.69 0.76 6.74
N PHE A 136 -11.01 1.12 5.64
CA PHE A 136 -10.85 2.50 5.20
C PHE A 136 -11.98 3.02 4.31
N ILE A 137 -12.30 2.31 3.23
CA ILE A 137 -13.16 2.83 2.17
C ILE A 137 -14.62 2.92 2.63
N LYS A 138 -15.08 1.99 3.48
CA LYS A 138 -16.45 2.00 4.03
C LYS A 138 -16.71 3.10 5.08
N LEU A 139 -15.71 3.93 5.38
CA LEU A 139 -15.87 5.15 6.19
C LEU A 139 -15.99 6.42 5.34
N LEU A 140 -15.72 6.33 4.04
CA LEU A 140 -15.69 7.48 3.15
C LEU A 140 -17.08 7.97 2.79
N LYS A 141 -17.19 9.27 2.54
CA LYS A 141 -18.30 9.86 1.81
C LYS A 141 -18.15 9.59 0.32
N GLN A 142 -19.21 9.81 -0.46
CA GLN A 142 -19.15 9.63 -1.91
C GLN A 142 -18.13 10.58 -2.56
N GLU A 143 -18.01 11.80 -2.03
CA GLU A 143 -17.15 12.88 -2.53
C GLU A 143 -15.67 12.70 -2.18
N ASP A 144 -15.33 11.76 -1.30
CA ASP A 144 -13.94 11.44 -0.98
C ASP A 144 -13.31 10.61 -2.10
N TYR A 145 -12.03 10.81 -2.32
CA TYR A 145 -11.27 10.19 -3.40
C TYR A 145 -10.51 8.95 -2.92
N VAL A 146 -10.42 7.94 -3.79
CA VAL A 146 -9.54 6.78 -3.61
C VAL A 146 -8.59 6.69 -4.79
N CYS A 147 -7.29 6.67 -4.50
CA CYS A 147 -6.24 6.35 -5.44
C CYS A 147 -5.66 4.98 -5.06
N SER A 148 -5.65 4.04 -6.01
CA SER A 148 -5.31 2.65 -5.79
C SER A 148 -3.95 2.27 -6.40
N THR A 149 -3.50 1.05 -6.12
CA THR A 149 -2.43 0.35 -6.83
C THR A 149 -2.95 -0.40 -8.05
N TYR A 150 -2.11 -1.21 -8.70
CA TYR A 150 -2.52 -2.20 -9.70
C TYR A 150 -3.32 -3.39 -9.13
N ARG A 151 -3.48 -3.52 -7.80
CA ARG A 151 -4.43 -4.45 -7.15
C ARG A 151 -5.70 -3.70 -6.75
N ASP A 152 -6.41 -3.16 -7.73
CA ASP A 152 -7.49 -2.19 -7.54
C ASP A 152 -8.90 -2.77 -7.53
N HIS A 153 -9.09 -4.07 -7.73
CA HIS A 153 -10.44 -4.63 -7.92
C HIS A 153 -11.28 -4.46 -6.66
N VAL A 154 -10.74 -4.87 -5.51
CA VAL A 154 -11.44 -4.75 -4.23
C VAL A 154 -11.61 -3.28 -3.83
N HIS A 155 -10.62 -2.41 -4.07
CA HIS A 155 -10.80 -0.97 -3.85
C HIS A 155 -11.96 -0.39 -4.68
N ALA A 156 -12.10 -0.81 -5.94
CA ALA A 156 -13.20 -0.39 -6.79
C ALA A 156 -14.55 -0.88 -6.26
N LEU A 157 -14.63 -2.15 -5.84
CA LEU A 157 -15.83 -2.73 -5.24
C LEU A 157 -16.22 -2.01 -3.95
N SER A 158 -15.28 -1.83 -3.02
CA SER A 158 -15.52 -1.14 -1.75
C SER A 158 -15.94 0.31 -1.95
N LYS A 159 -15.46 0.99 -3.02
CA LYS A 159 -15.87 2.36 -3.38
C LYS A 159 -17.22 2.40 -4.12
N GLY A 160 -17.85 1.25 -4.34
CA GLY A 160 -19.20 1.13 -4.89
C GLY A 160 -19.28 0.87 -6.40
N VAL A 161 -18.14 0.72 -7.09
CA VAL A 161 -18.18 0.38 -8.52
C VAL A 161 -18.85 -0.99 -8.69
N PRO A 162 -19.91 -1.12 -9.52
CA PRO A 162 -20.65 -2.36 -9.61
C PRO A 162 -19.76 -3.54 -10.01
N ALA A 163 -19.84 -4.66 -9.28
CA ALA A 163 -19.04 -5.86 -9.55
C ALA A 163 -19.14 -6.35 -11.01
N ARG A 164 -20.33 -6.20 -11.63
CA ARG A 164 -20.52 -6.51 -13.05
C ARG A 164 -19.67 -5.64 -13.97
N ALA A 165 -19.50 -4.36 -13.66
CA ALA A 165 -18.67 -3.43 -14.42
C ALA A 165 -17.18 -3.77 -14.23
N VAL A 166 -16.74 -4.01 -12.99
CA VAL A 166 -15.36 -4.44 -12.70
C VAL A 166 -15.04 -5.76 -13.44
N MET A 167 -15.91 -6.77 -13.35
CA MET A 167 -15.73 -8.03 -14.07
C MET A 167 -15.77 -7.85 -15.60
N SER A 168 -16.61 -6.95 -16.11
CA SER A 168 -16.63 -6.62 -17.54
C SER A 168 -15.33 -6.00 -18.01
N GLU A 169 -14.72 -5.14 -17.19
CA GLU A 169 -13.43 -4.52 -17.45
C GLU A 169 -12.32 -5.57 -17.56
N LEU A 170 -12.28 -6.52 -16.62
CA LEU A 170 -11.32 -7.64 -16.63
C LEU A 170 -11.46 -8.56 -17.85
N PHE A 171 -12.65 -8.62 -18.44
CA PHE A 171 -12.95 -9.38 -19.66
C PHE A 171 -12.70 -8.55 -20.93
N GLY A 172 -12.24 -7.31 -20.82
CA GLY A 172 -12.02 -6.41 -21.97
C GLY A 172 -13.30 -5.97 -22.67
N LYS A 173 -14.44 -5.93 -21.95
CA LYS A 173 -15.74 -5.58 -22.53
C LYS A 173 -15.99 -4.07 -22.46
N THR A 174 -16.70 -3.54 -23.45
CA THR A 174 -17.12 -2.13 -23.50
C THR A 174 -18.04 -1.71 -22.35
N THR A 175 -18.67 -2.67 -21.65
CA THR A 175 -19.46 -2.46 -20.44
C THR A 175 -18.63 -2.39 -19.16
N GLY A 176 -17.30 -2.46 -19.27
CA GLY A 176 -16.37 -2.22 -18.16
C GLY A 176 -16.37 -0.76 -17.71
N CYS A 177 -15.92 -0.51 -16.47
CA CYS A 177 -15.84 0.85 -15.91
C CYS A 177 -14.92 1.78 -16.72
N CYS A 178 -13.93 1.23 -17.42
CA CYS A 178 -13.03 1.92 -18.34
C CYS A 178 -13.24 1.47 -19.80
N ARG A 179 -14.41 0.90 -20.12
CA ARG A 179 -14.77 0.38 -21.45
C ARG A 179 -13.83 -0.74 -21.95
N GLY A 180 -13.26 -1.52 -21.03
CA GLY A 180 -12.39 -2.66 -21.35
C GLY A 180 -10.97 -2.26 -21.74
N GLN A 181 -10.59 -1.00 -21.57
CA GLN A 181 -9.25 -0.47 -21.91
C GLN A 181 -8.28 -0.48 -20.74
N GLY A 182 -8.79 -0.42 -19.51
CA GLY A 182 -7.96 -0.41 -18.30
C GLY A 182 -7.51 -1.80 -17.89
N GLY A 183 -8.35 -2.82 -18.13
CA GLY A 183 -8.04 -4.19 -17.75
C GLY A 183 -7.83 -4.33 -16.24
N SER A 184 -6.95 -5.24 -15.83
CA SER A 184 -6.79 -5.61 -14.42
C SER A 184 -5.99 -4.63 -13.55
N MET A 185 -5.36 -3.60 -14.11
CA MET A 185 -4.45 -2.73 -13.35
C MET A 185 -4.81 -1.25 -13.41
N HIS A 186 -5.89 -0.89 -14.12
CA HIS A 186 -6.27 0.50 -14.39
C HIS A 186 -7.78 0.72 -14.26
N MET A 187 -8.37 0.23 -13.16
CA MET A 187 -9.76 0.50 -12.81
C MET A 187 -9.94 1.97 -12.45
N PHE A 188 -10.85 2.66 -13.12
CA PHE A 188 -11.16 4.07 -12.88
C PHE A 188 -12.68 4.26 -12.85
N SER A 189 -13.15 5.17 -12.00
CA SER A 189 -14.56 5.58 -12.01
C SER A 189 -14.75 6.99 -11.48
N LYS A 190 -15.07 7.92 -12.39
CA LYS A 190 -15.40 9.30 -12.05
C LYS A 190 -16.60 9.40 -11.10
N GLU A 191 -17.63 8.61 -11.34
CA GLU A 191 -18.87 8.61 -10.53
C GLU A 191 -18.61 8.25 -9.06
N HIS A 192 -17.64 7.36 -8.83
CA HIS A 192 -17.31 6.85 -7.51
C HIS A 192 -16.10 7.57 -6.87
N ASN A 193 -15.54 8.56 -7.56
CA ASN A 193 -14.28 9.22 -7.18
C ASN A 193 -13.12 8.22 -6.97
N LEU A 194 -13.11 7.14 -7.75
CA LEU A 194 -11.99 6.21 -7.86
C LEU A 194 -11.04 6.74 -8.94
N LEU A 195 -9.89 7.25 -8.53
CA LEU A 195 -8.94 7.96 -9.37
C LEU A 195 -8.10 7.05 -10.27
N GLY A 196 -8.15 5.74 -10.06
CA GLY A 196 -7.39 4.80 -10.88
C GLY A 196 -6.65 3.75 -10.05
N GLY A 197 -6.41 2.60 -10.66
CA GLY A 197 -5.19 1.83 -10.43
C GLY A 197 -4.08 2.22 -11.40
N PHE A 198 -2.85 2.01 -10.95
CA PHE A 198 -1.64 2.38 -11.66
C PHE A 198 -0.69 1.18 -11.72
N ALA A 199 -0.28 0.82 -12.94
CA ALA A 199 0.67 -0.27 -13.17
C ALA A 199 2.10 0.11 -12.79
N PHE A 200 2.48 1.40 -12.92
CA PHE A 200 3.80 1.86 -12.50
C PHE A 200 3.84 2.16 -11.00
N ILE A 201 4.88 1.63 -10.36
CA ILE A 201 5.08 1.74 -8.92
C ILE A 201 5.28 3.20 -8.51
N GLY A 202 4.39 3.71 -7.67
CA GLY A 202 4.46 5.08 -7.12
C GLY A 202 3.71 6.14 -7.93
N GLU A 203 3.22 5.82 -9.14
CA GLU A 203 2.55 6.79 -10.02
C GLU A 203 1.27 7.41 -9.40
N GLY A 204 0.52 6.61 -8.63
CA GLY A 204 -0.71 7.08 -7.98
C GLY A 204 -0.50 8.06 -6.83
N ILE A 205 0.67 8.09 -6.19
CA ILE A 205 0.94 8.94 -5.01
C ILE A 205 0.83 10.44 -5.34
N PRO A 206 1.48 10.98 -6.39
CA PRO A 206 1.31 12.39 -6.78
C PRO A 206 -0.11 12.69 -7.28
N VAL A 207 -0.78 11.75 -7.94
CA VAL A 207 -2.19 11.92 -8.37
C VAL A 207 -3.11 12.12 -7.16
N ALA A 208 -2.97 11.27 -6.14
CA ALA A 208 -3.71 11.38 -4.89
C ALA A 208 -3.39 12.69 -4.16
N THR A 209 -2.11 13.07 -4.12
CA THR A 209 -1.66 14.34 -3.54
C THR A 209 -2.31 15.54 -4.24
N GLY A 210 -2.41 15.52 -5.57
CA GLY A 210 -3.10 16.55 -6.36
C GLY A 210 -4.61 16.61 -6.11
N ALA A 211 -5.27 15.47 -5.92
CA ALA A 211 -6.68 15.42 -5.54
C ALA A 211 -6.91 16.04 -4.15
N ALA A 212 -6.06 15.71 -3.17
CA ALA A 212 -6.12 16.32 -1.85
C ALA A 212 -5.85 17.84 -1.87
N PHE A 213 -4.89 18.28 -2.70
CA PHE A 213 -4.66 19.71 -2.95
C PHE A 213 -5.90 20.38 -3.55
N THR A 214 -6.58 19.75 -4.49
CA THR A 214 -7.82 20.26 -5.09
C THR A 214 -8.91 20.46 -4.04
N SER A 215 -9.11 19.47 -3.15
CA SER A 215 -10.07 19.58 -2.04
C SER A 215 -9.77 20.76 -1.12
N LYS A 216 -8.49 20.94 -0.74
CA LYS A 216 -8.05 22.08 0.07
C LYS A 216 -8.25 23.41 -0.66
N TYR A 217 -7.84 23.49 -1.93
CA TYR A 217 -7.93 24.70 -2.75
C TYR A 217 -9.37 25.17 -2.93
N ARG A 218 -10.29 24.24 -3.23
CA ARG A 218 -11.73 24.53 -3.33
C ARG A 218 -12.29 25.10 -2.03
N ARG A 219 -11.91 24.50 -0.89
CA ARG A 219 -12.34 24.94 0.44
C ARG A 219 -11.80 26.32 0.81
N GLU A 220 -10.49 26.52 0.68
CA GLU A 220 -9.80 27.67 1.28
C GLU A 220 -9.64 28.85 0.32
N VAL A 221 -9.43 28.59 -0.97
CA VAL A 221 -9.18 29.63 -1.98
C VAL A 221 -10.46 29.97 -2.73
N LEU A 222 -11.17 28.97 -3.27
CA LEU A 222 -12.41 29.19 -4.00
C LEU A 222 -13.62 29.39 -3.08
N LYS A 223 -13.49 29.04 -1.79
CA LYS A 223 -14.54 29.18 -0.76
C LYS A 223 -15.84 28.45 -1.15
N GLU A 224 -15.72 27.34 -1.84
CA GLU A 224 -16.86 26.48 -2.18
C GLU A 224 -17.40 25.82 -0.91
N ALA A 225 -18.71 25.97 -0.66
CA ALA A 225 -19.37 25.39 0.51
C ALA A 225 -19.36 23.85 0.42
N GLY A 226 -19.22 23.19 1.57
CA GLY A 226 -19.30 21.73 1.66
C GLY A 226 -18.09 20.98 1.07
N CYS A 227 -17.03 21.68 0.66
CA CYS A 227 -15.81 21.06 0.14
C CYS A 227 -14.95 20.51 1.28
N ASP A 228 -15.32 19.34 1.81
CA ASP A 228 -14.59 18.66 2.87
C ASP A 228 -13.96 17.31 2.48
N SER A 229 -13.88 17.01 1.19
CA SER A 229 -13.36 15.74 0.67
C SER A 229 -11.95 15.41 1.15
N VAL A 230 -11.76 14.17 1.55
CA VAL A 230 -10.49 13.53 1.90
C VAL A 230 -10.05 12.62 0.76
N THR A 231 -8.74 12.41 0.61
CA THR A 231 -8.19 11.43 -0.33
C THR A 231 -7.50 10.29 0.42
N LEU A 232 -7.78 9.05 0.03
CA LEU A 232 -6.98 7.88 0.42
C LEU A 232 -6.01 7.54 -0.71
N ALA A 233 -4.74 7.36 -0.37
CA ALA A 233 -3.70 6.91 -1.30
C ALA A 233 -3.17 5.55 -0.85
N PHE A 234 -3.55 4.49 -1.55
CA PHE A 234 -3.10 3.12 -1.26
C PHE A 234 -1.85 2.77 -2.05
N PHE A 235 -0.87 2.14 -1.40
CA PHE A 235 0.33 1.62 -2.05
C PHE A 235 1.02 0.53 -1.22
N GLY A 236 1.71 -0.40 -1.90
CA GLY A 236 2.43 -1.48 -1.22
C GLY A 236 3.74 -1.03 -0.58
N ASP A 237 4.25 -1.83 0.35
CA ASP A 237 5.53 -1.65 1.05
C ASP A 237 6.71 -1.36 0.10
N GLY A 238 6.83 -2.11 -1.00
CA GLY A 238 7.90 -1.91 -1.98
C GLY A 238 7.92 -0.51 -2.61
N THR A 239 6.75 0.13 -2.70
CA THR A 239 6.59 1.50 -3.24
C THR A 239 7.26 2.55 -2.36
N CYS A 240 7.38 2.29 -1.06
CA CYS A 240 7.89 3.23 -0.07
C CYS A 240 9.41 3.50 -0.19
N ASN A 241 10.08 2.83 -1.13
CA ASN A 241 11.47 3.07 -1.50
C ASN A 241 11.62 4.04 -2.69
N ASN A 242 10.52 4.45 -3.33
CA ASN A 242 10.54 5.39 -4.44
C ASN A 242 10.66 6.84 -3.92
N GLY A 243 11.43 7.69 -4.61
CA GLY A 243 11.56 9.12 -4.27
C GLY A 243 10.23 9.88 -4.23
N GLN A 244 9.28 9.52 -5.11
CA GLN A 244 7.95 10.15 -5.18
C GLN A 244 7.17 10.01 -3.87
N PHE A 245 7.38 8.93 -3.12
CA PHE A 245 6.78 8.74 -1.80
C PHE A 245 7.22 9.86 -0.84
N PHE A 246 8.52 10.07 -0.69
CA PHE A 246 9.08 11.09 0.21
C PHE A 246 8.72 12.51 -0.22
N GLU A 247 8.76 12.79 -1.53
CA GLU A 247 8.36 14.10 -2.08
C GLU A 247 6.90 14.44 -1.73
N CYS A 248 5.99 13.47 -1.93
CA CYS A 248 4.57 13.67 -1.65
C CYS A 248 4.28 13.75 -0.14
N LEU A 249 4.98 12.97 0.71
CA LEU A 249 4.85 13.12 2.17
C LEU A 249 5.24 14.55 2.60
N ASN A 250 6.37 15.05 2.11
CA ASN A 250 6.83 16.40 2.42
C ASN A 250 5.80 17.47 1.99
N MET A 251 5.31 17.40 0.75
CA MET A 251 4.33 18.36 0.23
C MET A 251 3.00 18.29 0.98
N ALA A 252 2.51 17.08 1.28
CA ALA A 252 1.27 16.89 2.02
C ALA A 252 1.35 17.45 3.44
N ALA A 253 2.49 17.25 4.13
CA ALA A 253 2.72 17.81 5.45
C ALA A 253 2.81 19.35 5.40
N LEU A 254 3.63 19.88 4.48
CA LEU A 254 3.84 21.32 4.31
C LEU A 254 2.52 22.07 4.10
N TRP A 255 1.63 21.52 3.26
CA TRP A 255 0.36 22.16 2.92
C TRP A 255 -0.81 21.70 3.78
N LYS A 256 -0.59 20.82 4.75
CA LYS A 256 -1.64 20.20 5.58
C LYS A 256 -2.78 19.64 4.72
N LEU A 257 -2.44 18.83 3.72
CA LEU A 257 -3.42 18.28 2.79
C LEU A 257 -4.36 17.28 3.46
N PRO A 258 -5.64 17.21 3.05
CA PRO A 258 -6.61 16.23 3.55
C PRO A 258 -6.39 14.87 2.88
N ILE A 259 -5.26 14.21 3.18
CA ILE A 259 -4.87 12.93 2.59
C ILE A 259 -4.45 11.92 3.67
N VAL A 260 -4.83 10.67 3.51
CA VAL A 260 -4.29 9.54 4.28
C VAL A 260 -3.47 8.67 3.33
N PHE A 261 -2.21 8.47 3.68
CA PHE A 261 -1.32 7.56 2.98
C PHE A 261 -1.44 6.17 3.63
N VAL A 262 -1.99 5.20 2.90
CA VAL A 262 -2.26 3.85 3.39
C VAL A 262 -1.29 2.89 2.75
N VAL A 263 -0.36 2.37 3.54
CA VAL A 263 0.63 1.39 3.13
C VAL A 263 0.09 -0.01 3.37
N GLU A 264 -0.06 -0.77 2.30
CA GLU A 264 -0.48 -2.16 2.33
C GLU A 264 0.77 -3.04 2.41
N ASN A 265 1.31 -3.21 3.61
CA ASN A 265 2.52 -3.98 3.82
C ASN A 265 2.17 -5.47 3.84
N ASN A 266 2.16 -6.09 2.66
CA ASN A 266 1.93 -7.51 2.48
C ASN A 266 3.21 -8.36 2.54
N LEU A 267 4.28 -7.78 3.09
CA LEU A 267 5.61 -8.33 3.33
C LEU A 267 6.46 -8.63 2.08
N TRP A 268 5.94 -8.42 0.86
CA TRP A 268 6.58 -8.88 -0.37
C TRP A 268 6.36 -7.97 -1.59
N ALA A 269 7.45 -7.40 -2.11
CA ALA A 269 7.48 -6.74 -3.41
C ALA A 269 7.99 -7.69 -4.50
N ILE A 270 7.07 -8.38 -5.18
CA ILE A 270 7.35 -9.49 -6.11
C ILE A 270 8.11 -10.61 -5.36
N GLY A 271 9.44 -10.66 -5.50
CA GLY A 271 10.35 -11.58 -4.82
C GLY A 271 11.24 -10.92 -3.75
N MET A 272 11.11 -9.60 -3.56
CA MET A 272 11.86 -8.86 -2.55
C MET A 272 11.10 -8.87 -1.23
N SER A 273 11.65 -9.55 -0.22
CA SER A 273 11.10 -9.54 1.14
C SER A 273 11.25 -8.17 1.79
N HIS A 274 10.18 -7.71 2.43
CA HIS A 274 10.08 -6.43 3.14
C HIS A 274 11.22 -6.19 4.14
N LEU A 275 11.55 -7.21 4.95
CA LEU A 275 12.59 -7.13 5.98
C LEU A 275 14.01 -6.86 5.44
N ARG A 276 14.20 -6.99 4.12
CA ARG A 276 15.49 -6.73 3.45
C ARG A 276 15.40 -5.61 2.41
N ALA A 277 14.26 -4.92 2.30
CA ALA A 277 13.99 -3.96 1.24
C ALA A 277 14.46 -2.52 1.55
N THR A 278 14.67 -2.20 2.83
CA THR A 278 14.99 -0.85 3.34
C THR A 278 15.85 -0.97 4.60
N SER A 279 16.61 0.08 4.93
CA SER A 279 17.45 0.13 6.13
C SER A 279 16.65 0.11 7.45
N ASP A 280 15.45 0.68 7.42
CA ASP A 280 14.46 0.59 8.50
C ASP A 280 13.15 0.05 7.88
N PRO A 281 12.73 -1.18 8.24
CA PRO A 281 11.53 -1.82 7.69
C PRO A 281 10.24 -1.21 8.23
N GLU A 282 10.24 -0.55 9.38
CA GLU A 282 9.01 0.02 9.95
C GLU A 282 8.62 1.31 9.18
N ILE A 283 7.82 1.16 8.12
CA ILE A 283 7.48 2.24 7.18
C ILE A 283 6.73 3.37 7.89
N TRP A 284 5.86 3.05 8.86
CA TRP A 284 5.12 4.05 9.64
C TRP A 284 6.04 5.08 10.31
N LYS A 285 7.29 4.71 10.68
CA LYS A 285 8.28 5.62 11.27
C LYS A 285 8.80 6.69 10.31
N LYS A 286 8.57 6.53 9.00
CA LYS A 286 8.95 7.53 7.99
C LYS A 286 8.06 8.77 8.04
N GLY A 287 6.83 8.67 8.57
CA GLY A 287 5.91 9.80 8.72
C GLY A 287 6.43 10.91 9.65
N PRO A 288 6.83 10.60 10.90
CA PRO A 288 7.34 11.57 11.86
C PRO A 288 8.51 12.44 11.35
N ALA A 289 9.34 11.95 10.42
CA ALA A 289 10.41 12.72 9.81
C ALA A 289 9.91 13.97 9.05
N PHE A 290 8.65 13.97 8.59
CA PHE A 290 7.98 15.09 7.93
C PHE A 290 7.02 15.86 8.85
N GLY A 291 6.96 15.50 10.14
CA GLY A 291 6.02 16.10 11.09
C GLY A 291 4.57 15.65 10.92
N MET A 292 4.33 14.50 10.28
CA MET A 292 3.01 13.85 10.22
C MET A 292 2.95 12.61 11.12
N PRO A 293 1.79 12.25 11.68
CA PRO A 293 1.65 11.00 12.43
C PRO A 293 1.91 9.78 11.54
N GLY A 294 2.63 8.81 12.11
CA GLY A 294 2.81 7.47 11.57
C GLY A 294 2.14 6.46 12.48
N VAL A 295 1.32 5.56 11.93
CA VAL A 295 0.58 4.54 12.70
C VAL A 295 0.82 3.17 12.08
N HIS A 296 1.17 2.17 12.90
CA HIS A 296 1.18 0.77 12.51
C HIS A 296 -0.10 0.10 12.99
N VAL A 297 -0.68 -0.77 12.16
CA VAL A 297 -1.89 -1.52 12.50
C VAL A 297 -1.83 -2.91 11.90
N ASP A 298 -2.37 -3.88 12.65
CA ASP A 298 -2.67 -5.21 12.16
C ASP A 298 -3.75 -5.11 11.06
N GLY A 299 -3.30 -5.18 9.81
CA GLY A 299 -4.13 -5.05 8.61
C GLY A 299 -5.02 -6.26 8.35
N MET A 300 -4.91 -7.33 9.14
CA MET A 300 -5.79 -8.50 9.09
C MET A 300 -7.01 -8.35 10.02
N ASP A 301 -7.02 -7.34 10.89
CA ASP A 301 -8.11 -7.03 11.82
C ASP A 301 -8.89 -5.79 11.37
N VAL A 302 -10.03 -6.02 10.73
CA VAL A 302 -10.87 -4.95 10.17
C VAL A 302 -11.32 -3.93 11.22
N LEU A 303 -11.48 -4.33 12.50
CA LEU A 303 -11.92 -3.42 13.56
C LEU A 303 -10.81 -2.45 13.94
N LYS A 304 -9.57 -2.94 14.08
CA LYS A 304 -8.40 -2.10 14.33
C LYS A 304 -8.11 -1.17 13.15
N VAL A 305 -8.16 -1.69 11.92
CA VAL A 305 -8.01 -0.88 10.70
C VAL A 305 -9.06 0.23 10.69
N ARG A 306 -10.34 -0.09 10.95
CA ARG A 306 -11.43 0.88 10.96
C ARG A 306 -11.26 1.93 12.06
N GLU A 307 -10.75 1.57 13.23
CA GLU A 307 -10.46 2.53 14.31
C GLU A 307 -9.40 3.56 13.87
N VAL A 308 -8.28 3.08 13.31
CA VAL A 308 -7.22 3.96 12.80
C VAL A 308 -7.72 4.82 11.65
N ALA A 309 -8.48 4.23 10.72
CA ALA A 309 -9.07 4.93 9.59
C ALA A 309 -10.04 6.03 10.04
N LYS A 310 -10.88 5.78 11.04
CA LYS A 310 -11.81 6.78 11.61
C LYS A 310 -11.07 8.04 12.04
N GLU A 311 -10.00 7.92 12.82
CA GLU A 311 -9.24 9.10 13.26
C GLU A 311 -8.43 9.72 12.12
N ALA A 312 -7.74 8.93 11.29
CA ALA A 312 -6.94 9.46 10.19
C ALA A 312 -7.77 10.27 9.18
N ILE A 313 -8.95 9.75 8.82
CA ILE A 313 -9.90 10.44 7.92
C ILE A 313 -10.46 11.69 8.61
N ALA A 314 -10.85 11.60 9.89
CA ALA A 314 -11.38 12.75 10.62
C ALA A 314 -10.33 13.86 10.75
N ARG A 315 -9.08 13.53 11.08
CA ARG A 315 -7.94 14.45 11.14
C ARG A 315 -7.72 15.17 9.81
N ALA A 316 -7.66 14.42 8.71
CA ALA A 316 -7.53 14.97 7.37
C ALA A 316 -8.69 15.92 7.04
N ARG A 317 -9.92 15.52 7.37
CA ARG A 317 -11.13 16.32 7.13
C ARG A 317 -11.14 17.63 7.91
N ARG A 318 -10.70 17.61 9.18
CA ARG A 318 -10.55 18.78 10.07
C ARG A 318 -9.41 19.72 9.64
N GLY A 319 -8.61 19.38 8.63
CA GLY A 319 -7.53 20.22 8.11
C GLY A 319 -6.26 20.18 8.97
N GLU A 320 -6.12 19.16 9.80
CA GLU A 320 -4.95 18.99 10.68
C GLU A 320 -3.75 18.36 9.95
N GLY A 321 -3.91 18.04 8.67
CA GLY A 321 -2.88 17.50 7.80
C GLY A 321 -2.94 15.99 7.62
N PRO A 322 -1.92 15.41 6.96
CA PRO A 322 -1.93 14.01 6.57
C PRO A 322 -1.60 13.06 7.72
N THR A 323 -1.85 11.78 7.46
CA THR A 323 -1.41 10.65 8.30
C THR A 323 -0.80 9.57 7.39
N LEU A 324 0.29 8.96 7.84
CA LEU A 324 0.84 7.73 7.26
C LEU A 324 0.38 6.53 8.09
N VAL A 325 -0.33 5.59 7.49
CA VAL A 325 -0.78 4.37 8.15
C VAL A 325 -0.16 3.17 7.45
N GLU A 326 0.55 2.34 8.19
CA GLU A 326 1.06 1.05 7.73
C GLU A 326 0.16 -0.07 8.23
N CYS A 327 -0.53 -0.71 7.29
CA CYS A 327 -1.35 -1.88 7.52
C CYS A 327 -0.53 -3.12 7.18
N GLU A 328 -0.07 -3.84 8.21
CA GLU A 328 0.62 -5.11 8.03
C GLU A 328 -0.39 -6.21 7.71
N THR A 329 -0.25 -6.82 6.55
CA THR A 329 -1.18 -7.80 5.98
C THR A 329 -0.38 -8.88 5.24
N TYR A 330 -1.05 -9.76 4.50
CA TYR A 330 -0.35 -10.82 3.77
C TYR A 330 -0.98 -11.10 2.41
N ARG A 331 -0.12 -11.31 1.41
CA ARG A 331 -0.52 -11.63 0.03
C ARG A 331 -0.72 -13.14 -0.12
N PHE A 332 -1.96 -13.63 -0.17
CA PHE A 332 -2.20 -15.10 -0.21
C PHE A 332 -1.91 -15.78 -1.54
N ARG A 333 -1.80 -15.02 -2.63
CA ARG A 333 -1.46 -15.52 -3.96
C ARG A 333 -0.08 -15.02 -4.37
N GLY A 334 0.49 -15.59 -5.43
CA GLY A 334 1.69 -15.04 -6.09
C GLY A 334 1.52 -13.56 -6.46
N HIS A 335 2.59 -12.89 -6.86
CA HIS A 335 2.52 -11.46 -7.19
C HIS A 335 1.46 -11.18 -8.25
N SER A 336 1.46 -11.96 -9.31
CA SER A 336 0.38 -12.03 -10.30
C SER A 336 -0.03 -13.50 -10.46
N LEU A 337 -1.12 -13.76 -11.16
CA LEU A 337 -1.49 -15.14 -11.51
C LEU A 337 -0.49 -15.85 -12.44
N ALA A 338 0.48 -15.13 -12.99
CA ALA A 338 1.60 -15.69 -13.76
C ALA A 338 2.86 -15.95 -12.90
N ASP A 339 2.90 -15.49 -11.65
CA ASP A 339 4.02 -15.70 -10.74
C ASP A 339 3.87 -17.04 -9.99
N PRO A 340 4.82 -17.99 -10.14
CA PRO A 340 4.75 -19.30 -9.50
C PRO A 340 5.02 -19.25 -7.98
N ASP A 341 5.45 -18.10 -7.45
CA ASP A 341 5.57 -17.85 -6.01
C ASP A 341 6.65 -18.67 -5.28
N GLU A 342 7.70 -19.06 -6.00
CA GLU A 342 8.75 -19.99 -5.52
C GLU A 342 9.68 -19.40 -4.44
N LEU A 343 9.61 -18.10 -4.18
CA LEU A 343 10.56 -17.39 -3.32
C LEU A 343 10.10 -17.27 -1.86
N ARG A 344 8.91 -17.80 -1.53
CA ARG A 344 8.31 -17.71 -0.20
C ARG A 344 8.29 -19.06 0.50
N ASP A 345 8.52 -19.07 1.80
CA ASP A 345 8.36 -20.28 2.61
C ASP A 345 6.85 -20.61 2.71
N PRO A 346 6.41 -21.81 2.29
CA PRO A 346 5.01 -22.22 2.42
C PRO A 346 4.48 -22.15 3.86
N GLY A 347 5.35 -22.26 4.86
CA GLY A 347 5.01 -22.13 6.28
C GLY A 347 4.54 -20.73 6.69
N GLU A 348 4.95 -19.68 5.98
CA GLU A 348 4.52 -18.31 6.27
C GLU A 348 3.02 -18.13 6.08
N LEU A 349 2.46 -18.70 5.01
CA LEU A 349 1.03 -18.62 4.68
C LEU A 349 0.14 -19.17 5.82
N LEU A 350 0.59 -20.24 6.47
CA LEU A 350 -0.16 -20.91 7.54
C LEU A 350 -0.36 -20.01 8.77
N ASN A 351 0.57 -19.09 9.03
CA ASN A 351 0.46 -18.14 10.15
C ASN A 351 -0.69 -17.13 9.96
N PHE A 352 -1.05 -16.83 8.71
CA PHE A 352 -2.07 -15.82 8.38
C PHE A 352 -3.44 -16.42 8.02
N VAL A 353 -3.48 -17.63 7.44
CA VAL A 353 -4.75 -18.31 7.07
C VAL A 353 -5.59 -18.66 8.30
N ILE A 354 -4.95 -18.98 9.43
CA ILE A 354 -5.65 -19.28 10.69
C ILE A 354 -6.40 -18.05 11.23
N LEU A 355 -5.95 -16.82 10.95
CA LEU A 355 -6.68 -15.63 11.40
C LEU A 355 -7.98 -15.38 10.63
N VAL A 356 -7.98 -15.54 9.29
CA VAL A 356 -9.10 -15.10 8.44
C VAL A 356 -10.39 -15.91 8.68
N TYR A 357 -10.28 -17.19 9.02
CA TYR A 357 -11.46 -18.03 9.31
C TYR A 357 -11.99 -17.90 10.74
N PHE A 358 -11.24 -17.30 11.67
CA PHE A 358 -11.59 -17.22 13.09
C PHE A 358 -12.14 -15.86 13.54
N VAL A 359 -12.23 -14.86 12.65
CA VAL A 359 -12.77 -13.53 13.00
C VAL A 359 -14.31 -13.51 13.09
N PHE A 360 -15.04 -14.51 12.57
CA PHE A 360 -16.51 -14.53 12.63
C PHE A 360 -17.16 -15.85 13.09
N PRO A 361 -16.89 -16.40 14.30
CA PRO A 361 -17.73 -17.45 14.88
C PRO A 361 -18.92 -16.91 15.71
N PHE A 362 -19.06 -15.58 15.88
CA PHE A 362 -19.98 -14.98 16.86
C PHE A 362 -20.70 -13.72 16.39
N LEU A 363 -21.33 -13.77 15.21
CA LEU A 363 -22.42 -12.83 14.86
C LEU A 363 -23.78 -13.47 15.10
#